data_AF-A0AAW0JUA1-F1
#
_entry.id   AF-A0AAW0JUA1-F1
#
_cell.length_a   1.000
_cell.length_b   1.000
_cell.length_c   1.000
_cell.angle_alpha   90.00
_cell.angle_beta   90.00
_cell.angle_gamma   90.00
#
_symmetry.space_group_name_H-M   'P 1'
#
loop_
_entity.id
_entity.type
_entity.pdbx_description
1 polymer ?
#
loop_
_entity_poly.entity_id
_entity_poly.type
_entity_poly.pdbx_seq_one_letter_code
_entity_poly.pdbx_strand_id
1 'polypeptide(L)'
;MLTHLSLAEKAQAYLECSGTFHVSFARLVLRQCSLTSACCKYMMSSFKNNQSLQSLVLSFNRRMDGGVILLCSALAGADCSLLVLEPEHCWFTSASCHALASMLCKHKKLRYLDLSKHIIGLNGMLTLALAFFSQRRAEEVVLKKKSNDSVGMHIRLQGPE
;
A
#
# COMPACT_ATOMS: atom_id res chain seq x y z
N MET A 1 -23.43 13.31 -0.85
CA MET A 1 -22.20 13.23 -1.67
C MET A 1 -21.20 14.21 -1.05
N LEU A 2 -20.33 13.74 -0.15
CA LEU A 2 -19.29 14.60 0.45
C LEU A 2 -18.24 14.86 -0.63
N THR A 3 -18.09 16.12 -1.02
CA THR A 3 -17.05 16.54 -1.97
C THR A 3 -15.68 16.27 -1.36
N HIS A 4 -14.68 15.97 -2.18
CA HIS A 4 -13.34 15.55 -1.74
C HIS A 4 -12.67 16.54 -0.78
N LEU A 5 -13.00 17.84 -0.91
CA LEU A 5 -12.56 18.87 0.01
C LEU A 5 -13.08 18.61 1.43
N SER A 6 -14.35 18.24 1.57
CA SER A 6 -14.97 17.99 2.87
C SER A 6 -14.36 16.80 3.62
N LEU A 7 -13.89 15.76 2.94
CA LEU A 7 -13.26 14.61 3.62
C LEU A 7 -11.82 14.93 4.05
N ALA A 8 -11.07 15.65 3.22
CA ALA A 8 -9.72 16.12 3.54
C ALA A 8 -9.74 17.20 4.63
N GLU A 9 -10.66 18.15 4.55
CA GLU A 9 -10.91 19.18 5.57
C GLU A 9 -11.45 18.58 6.85
N LYS A 10 -12.32 17.56 6.80
CA LYS A 10 -12.75 16.82 8.00
C LYS A 10 -11.61 16.02 8.62
N ALA A 11 -10.79 15.35 7.80
CA ALA A 11 -9.61 14.64 8.30
C ALA A 11 -8.59 15.61 8.90
N GLN A 12 -8.40 16.78 8.28
CA GLN A 12 -7.52 17.84 8.76
C GLN A 12 -8.06 18.47 10.05
N ALA A 13 -9.35 18.80 10.12
CA ALA A 13 -10.00 19.30 11.34
C ALA A 13 -9.97 18.27 12.49
N TYR A 14 -10.10 16.98 12.18
CA TYR A 14 -9.96 15.91 13.18
C TYR A 14 -8.51 15.77 13.69
N LEU A 15 -7.52 16.03 12.83
CA LEU A 15 -6.09 16.01 13.18
C LEU A 15 -5.63 17.30 13.89
N GLU A 16 -6.22 18.45 13.59
CA GLU A 16 -5.90 19.75 14.21
C GLU A 16 -6.61 19.94 15.56
N CYS A 17 -7.84 19.45 15.72
CA CYS A 17 -8.57 19.55 17.00
C CYS A 17 -8.14 18.52 18.05
N SER A 18 -7.24 17.59 17.72
CA SER A 18 -6.89 16.49 18.60
C SER A 18 -5.36 16.40 18.74
N GLY A 19 -4.83 17.01 19.81
CA GLY A 19 -3.42 16.91 20.16
C GLY A 19 -2.99 15.45 20.09
N THR A 20 -2.07 15.14 19.16
CA THR A 20 -1.52 13.81 18.83
C THR A 20 -2.27 12.64 19.48
N PHE A 21 -3.48 12.35 19.01
CA PHE A 21 -4.15 11.12 19.42
C PHE A 21 -3.33 9.96 18.87
N HIS A 22 -2.75 9.18 19.77
CA HIS A 22 -2.15 7.89 19.46
C HIS A 22 -3.30 6.92 19.17
N VAL A 23 -3.94 7.06 18.00
CA VAL A 23 -5.02 6.16 17.62
C VAL A 23 -4.39 4.83 17.21
N SER A 24 -4.42 3.86 18.11
CA SER A 24 -3.99 2.50 17.84
C SER A 24 -5.11 1.74 17.14
N PHE A 25 -5.06 1.72 15.81
CA PHE A 25 -5.95 0.90 15.00
C PHE A 25 -5.14 -0.15 14.24
N ALA A 26 -5.60 -1.40 14.29
CA ALA A 26 -4.96 -2.51 13.60
C ALA A 26 -5.33 -2.56 12.10
N ARG A 27 -6.48 -2.01 11.71
CA ARG A 27 -6.98 -2.05 10.33
C ARG A 27 -7.57 -0.71 9.91
N LEU A 28 -7.20 -0.25 8.72
CA LEU A 28 -7.74 0.95 8.09
C LEU A 28 -8.21 0.63 6.67
N VAL A 29 -9.46 1.01 6.36
CA VAL A 29 -10.08 0.78 5.05
C VAL A 29 -10.51 2.11 4.45
N LEU A 30 -9.89 2.48 3.33
CA LEU A 30 -10.12 3.73 2.59
C LEU A 30 -10.48 3.44 1.14
N ARG A 31 -11.46 2.55 0.94
CA ARG A 31 -11.88 2.12 -0.40
C ARG A 31 -12.69 3.21 -1.09
N GLN A 32 -12.35 3.54 -2.34
CA GLN A 32 -13.10 4.53 -3.16
C GLN A 32 -13.28 5.89 -2.45
N CYS A 33 -12.28 6.31 -1.67
CA CYS A 33 -12.24 7.60 -0.99
C CYS A 33 -11.69 8.72 -1.88
N SER A 34 -11.35 8.39 -3.12
CA SER A 34 -10.71 9.25 -4.11
C SER A 34 -9.48 9.98 -3.58
N LEU A 35 -8.59 9.22 -2.96
CA LEU A 35 -7.36 9.72 -2.34
C LEU A 35 -6.46 10.41 -3.38
N THR A 36 -5.94 11.58 -3.01
CA THR A 36 -4.91 12.29 -3.78
C THR A 36 -3.52 12.04 -3.18
N SER A 37 -2.47 12.38 -3.92
CA SER A 37 -1.09 12.36 -3.38
C SER A 37 -0.94 13.23 -2.13
N ALA A 38 -1.67 14.36 -2.05
CA ALA A 38 -1.69 15.21 -0.87
C ALA A 38 -2.29 14.49 0.33
N CYS A 39 -3.46 13.84 0.16
CA CYS A 39 -4.07 13.02 1.21
C CYS A 39 -3.09 11.94 1.71
N CYS A 40 -2.37 11.28 0.81
CA CYS A 40 -1.39 10.26 1.16
C CYS A 40 -0.22 10.84 1.98
N LYS A 41 0.25 12.05 1.66
CA LYS A 41 1.29 12.74 2.45
C LYS A 41 0.86 12.96 3.90
N TYR A 42 -0.35 13.48 4.10
CA TYR A 42 -0.90 13.70 5.44
C TYR A 42 -1.12 12.38 6.18
N MET A 43 -1.73 11.39 5.53
CA MET A 43 -1.91 10.06 6.10
C MET A 43 -0.58 9.45 6.55
N MET A 44 0.45 9.48 5.71
CA MET A 44 1.76 8.92 6.08
C MET A 44 2.43 9.65 7.24
N SER A 45 2.27 10.97 7.33
CA SER A 45 2.75 11.72 8.49
C SER A 45 2.08 11.29 9.79
N SER A 46 0.78 10.97 9.74
CA SER A 46 0.03 10.45 10.89
C SER A 46 0.42 9.00 11.24
N PHE A 47 0.83 8.18 10.26
CA PHE A 47 1.21 6.79 10.49
C PHE A 47 2.64 6.61 10.98
N LYS A 48 3.48 7.65 10.93
CA LYS A 48 4.90 7.57 11.32
C LYS A 48 5.11 6.98 12.72
N ASN A 49 4.19 7.26 13.64
CA ASN A 49 4.24 6.76 15.02
C ASN A 49 3.21 5.65 15.31
N ASN A 50 2.43 5.23 14.31
CA ASN A 50 1.45 4.15 14.50
C ASN A 50 2.14 2.80 14.33
N GLN A 51 2.60 2.23 15.43
CA GLN A 51 3.19 0.90 15.49
C GLN A 51 2.17 -0.24 15.47
N SER A 52 0.87 0.07 15.55
CA SER A 52 -0.21 -0.93 15.66
C SER A 52 -0.89 -1.28 14.34
N LEU A 53 -0.71 -0.48 13.28
CA LEU A 53 -1.37 -0.71 12.00
C LEU A 53 -0.86 -1.99 11.35
N GLN A 54 -1.75 -2.97 11.18
CA GLN A 54 -1.47 -4.28 10.57
C GLN A 54 -2.09 -4.44 9.18
N SER A 55 -3.17 -3.74 8.86
CA SER A 55 -3.86 -3.86 7.58
C SER A 55 -4.28 -2.50 7.01
N LEU A 56 -3.89 -2.22 5.77
CA LEU A 56 -4.24 -1.00 5.06
C LEU A 56 -4.85 -1.32 3.69
N VAL A 57 -6.12 -0.99 3.53
CA VAL A 57 -6.89 -1.19 2.30
C VAL A 57 -7.12 0.15 1.62
N LEU A 58 -6.57 0.32 0.42
CA LEU A 58 -6.61 1.56 -0.37
C LEU A 58 -7.35 1.37 -1.69
N SER A 59 -8.07 0.28 -1.87
CA SER A 59 -8.60 -0.15 -3.16
C SER A 59 -9.50 0.89 -3.83
N PHE A 60 -9.54 0.89 -5.17
CA PHE A 60 -10.41 1.73 -6.01
C PHE A 60 -10.16 3.24 -5.88
N ASN A 61 -8.94 3.65 -5.49
CA ASN A 61 -8.51 5.05 -5.54
C ASN A 61 -7.63 5.27 -6.77
N ARG A 62 -8.20 5.85 -7.83
CA ARG A 62 -7.52 5.99 -9.14
C ARG A 62 -6.39 7.02 -9.07
N ARG A 63 -5.36 6.85 -9.92
CA ARG A 63 -4.22 7.78 -10.10
C ARG A 63 -3.37 7.96 -8.83
N MET A 64 -3.08 6.88 -8.14
CA MET A 64 -2.35 6.90 -6.88
C MET A 64 -0.82 6.79 -7.01
N ASP A 65 -0.22 7.04 -8.17
CA ASP A 65 1.23 6.84 -8.34
C ASP A 65 2.07 7.58 -7.30
N GLY A 66 1.83 8.89 -7.13
CA GLY A 66 2.49 9.68 -6.10
C GLY A 66 2.12 9.23 -4.68
N GLY A 67 0.88 8.78 -4.46
CA GLY A 67 0.43 8.26 -3.17
C GLY A 67 1.11 6.96 -2.76
N VAL A 68 1.25 6.02 -3.69
CA VAL A 68 1.95 4.74 -3.49
C VAL A 68 3.44 4.97 -3.25
N ILE A 69 4.07 5.88 -3.99
CA ILE A 69 5.48 6.24 -3.77
C ILE A 69 5.69 6.80 -2.35
N LEU A 70 4.83 7.73 -1.91
CA LEU A 70 4.88 8.29 -0.55
C LEU A 70 4.64 7.23 0.53
N LEU A 71 3.64 6.37 0.32
CA LEU A 71 3.35 5.24 1.20
C LEU A 71 4.56 4.30 1.34
N CYS A 72 5.15 3.89 0.22
CA CYS A 72 6.32 3.02 0.20
C CYS A 72 7.53 3.64 0.91
N SER A 73 7.79 4.93 0.68
CA SER A 73 8.87 5.66 1.35
C SER A 73 8.71 5.66 2.87
N ALA A 74 7.49 5.92 3.35
CA ALA A 74 7.22 5.93 4.79
C ALA A 74 7.26 4.51 5.41
N LEU A 75 6.72 3.49 4.73
CA LEU A 75 6.79 2.10 5.19
C LEU A 75 8.20 1.52 5.18
N ALA A 76 9.07 2.00 4.30
CA ALA A 76 10.46 1.57 4.21
C ALA A 76 11.33 2.01 5.40
N GLY A 77 10.94 3.09 6.10
CA GLY A 77 11.71 3.68 7.21
C GLY A 77 11.04 3.59 8.58
N ALA A 78 9.79 3.12 8.66
CA ALA A 78 9.05 3.02 9.91
C ALA A 78 9.18 1.61 10.51
N ASP A 79 9.32 1.54 11.84
CA ASP A 79 9.03 0.30 12.59
C ASP A 79 7.51 0.11 12.69
N CYS A 80 6.91 -0.17 11.54
CA CYS A 80 5.47 -0.34 11.37
C CYS A 80 5.12 -1.83 11.37
N SER A 81 4.00 -2.21 12.00
CA SER A 81 3.54 -3.59 12.10
C SER A 81 2.66 -4.02 10.90
N LEU A 82 2.79 -3.35 9.75
CA LEU A 82 1.92 -3.59 8.61
C LEU A 82 2.18 -4.99 8.03
N LEU A 83 1.14 -5.83 8.08
CA LEU A 83 1.17 -7.19 7.54
C LEU A 83 0.47 -7.25 6.17
N VAL A 84 -0.54 -6.40 5.93
CA VAL A 84 -1.43 -6.47 4.77
C VAL A 84 -1.55 -5.11 4.09
N LEU A 85 -1.26 -5.04 2.79
CA LEU A 85 -1.43 -3.85 1.97
C LEU A 85 -2.26 -4.18 0.71
N GLU A 86 -3.41 -3.52 0.54
CA GLU A 86 -4.35 -3.78 -0.57
C GLU A 86 -4.63 -2.52 -1.40
N PRO A 87 -3.76 -2.18 -2.37
CA PRO A 87 -3.98 -1.07 -3.29
C PRO A 87 -4.72 -1.50 -4.57
N GLU A 88 -5.61 -2.51 -4.53
CA GLU A 88 -6.33 -3.02 -5.72
C GLU A 88 -6.96 -1.89 -6.55
N HIS A 89 -6.76 -1.89 -7.87
CA HIS A 89 -7.41 -0.92 -8.78
C HIS A 89 -7.02 0.55 -8.48
N CYS A 90 -5.79 0.80 -8.06
CA CYS A 90 -5.28 2.15 -7.80
C CYS A 90 -4.53 2.78 -9.00
N TRP A 91 -4.38 2.02 -10.09
CA TRP A 91 -3.82 2.46 -11.38
C TRP A 91 -2.43 3.11 -11.26
N PHE A 92 -1.55 2.51 -10.46
CA PHE A 92 -0.15 2.93 -10.37
C PHE A 92 0.71 2.28 -11.48
N THR A 93 1.81 2.92 -11.84
CA THR A 93 2.69 2.60 -12.98
C THR A 93 3.96 1.85 -12.58
N SER A 94 4.91 1.70 -13.52
CA SER A 94 6.25 1.14 -13.26
C SER A 94 7.06 1.95 -12.24
N ALA A 95 6.82 3.25 -12.11
CA ALA A 95 7.47 4.07 -11.09
C ALA A 95 7.10 3.58 -9.68
N SER A 96 5.82 3.30 -9.44
CA SER A 96 5.35 2.72 -8.19
C SER A 96 5.87 1.29 -7.96
N CYS A 97 6.13 0.52 -9.01
CA CYS A 97 6.74 -0.82 -8.86
C CYS A 97 8.14 -0.75 -8.26
N HIS A 98 8.95 0.25 -8.62
CA HIS A 98 10.27 0.46 -8.01
C HIS A 98 10.16 0.88 -6.54
N ALA A 99 9.20 1.75 -6.22
CA ALA A 99 8.93 2.16 -4.84
C ALA A 99 8.48 0.97 -3.98
N LEU A 100 7.55 0.15 -4.50
CA LEU A 100 7.09 -1.09 -3.86
C LEU A 100 8.25 -2.06 -3.67
N ALA A 101 9.10 -2.29 -4.67
CA ALA A 101 10.30 -3.12 -4.56
C ALA A 101 11.27 -2.63 -3.48
N SER A 102 11.54 -1.32 -3.44
CA SER A 102 12.40 -0.73 -2.39
C SER A 102 11.81 -0.91 -0.99
N MET A 103 10.49 -0.69 -0.85
CA MET A 103 9.77 -0.91 0.41
C MET A 103 9.85 -2.39 0.81
N LEU A 104 9.59 -3.31 -0.11
CA LEU A 104 9.68 -4.75 0.13
C LEU A 104 11.08 -5.14 0.65
N CYS A 105 12.15 -4.64 0.03
CA CYS A 105 13.51 -4.93 0.49
C CYS A 105 13.77 -4.54 1.96
N LYS A 106 13.14 -3.45 2.44
CA LYS A 106 13.36 -2.90 3.78
C LYS A 106 12.33 -3.36 4.82
N HIS A 107 11.06 -3.41 4.43
CA HIS A 107 9.94 -3.66 5.33
C HIS A 107 9.73 -5.16 5.55
N LYS A 108 10.30 -5.69 6.64
CA LYS A 108 10.41 -7.13 6.91
C LYS A 108 9.13 -7.84 7.36
N LYS A 109 8.10 -7.10 7.75
CA LYS A 109 6.88 -7.62 8.38
C LYS A 109 5.70 -7.83 7.41
N LEU A 110 5.73 -7.23 6.22
CA LEU A 110 4.63 -7.35 5.26
C LEU A 110 4.50 -8.81 4.78
N ARG A 111 3.29 -9.37 4.90
CA ARG A 111 2.92 -10.75 4.53
C ARG A 111 1.94 -10.82 3.35
N TYR A 112 1.23 -9.75 3.02
CA TYR A 112 0.30 -9.72 1.89
C TYR A 112 0.35 -8.39 1.15
N LEU A 113 0.47 -8.45 -0.18
CA LEU A 113 0.39 -7.29 -1.07
C LEU A 113 -0.49 -7.61 -2.28
N ASP A 114 -1.60 -6.86 -2.42
CA ASP A 114 -2.49 -6.99 -3.57
C ASP A 114 -2.04 -6.12 -4.76
N LEU A 115 -1.71 -6.76 -5.87
CA LEU A 115 -1.36 -6.11 -7.13
C LEU A 115 -2.45 -6.30 -8.20
N SER A 116 -3.61 -6.83 -7.82
CA SER A 116 -4.72 -7.12 -8.73
C SER A 116 -5.27 -5.85 -9.38
N LYS A 117 -5.76 -5.99 -10.62
CA LYS A 117 -6.35 -4.89 -11.40
C LYS A 117 -5.41 -3.70 -11.61
N HIS A 118 -4.11 -3.98 -11.74
CA HIS A 118 -3.10 -3.02 -12.20
C HIS A 118 -2.53 -3.46 -13.55
N ILE A 119 -2.29 -2.49 -14.42
CA ILE A 119 -1.57 -2.70 -15.67
C ILE A 119 -0.08 -2.59 -15.35
N ILE A 120 0.48 -3.68 -14.82
CA ILE A 120 1.92 -3.80 -14.54
C ILE A 120 2.57 -4.50 -15.72
N GLY A 121 3.41 -3.78 -16.46
CA GLY A 121 4.21 -4.34 -17.55
C GLY A 121 5.29 -5.31 -17.07
N LEU A 122 5.90 -6.04 -18.00
CA LEU A 122 6.91 -7.06 -17.71
C LEU A 122 8.03 -6.55 -16.80
N ASN A 123 8.55 -5.36 -17.08
CA ASN A 123 9.61 -4.74 -16.28
C ASN A 123 9.18 -4.52 -14.83
N GLY A 124 7.96 -4.01 -14.60
CA GLY A 124 7.44 -3.81 -13.24
C GLY A 124 7.27 -5.12 -12.47
N MET A 125 6.82 -6.17 -13.15
CA MET A 125 6.74 -7.51 -12.55
C MET A 125 8.11 -8.07 -12.20
N LEU A 126 9.10 -7.93 -13.09
CA LEU A 126 10.47 -8.38 -12.84
C LEU A 126 11.09 -7.63 -11.64
N THR A 127 10.93 -6.31 -11.58
CA THR A 127 11.40 -5.48 -10.47
C THR A 127 10.83 -5.96 -9.13
N LEU A 128 9.53 -6.26 -9.08
CA LEU A 128 8.89 -6.77 -7.85
C LEU A 128 9.38 -8.18 -7.52
N ALA A 129 9.42 -9.09 -8.49
CA ALA A 129 9.89 -10.45 -8.28
C ALA A 129 11.31 -10.51 -7.73
N LEU A 130 12.24 -9.73 -8.30
CA LEU A 130 13.62 -9.65 -7.81
C LEU A 130 13.69 -9.13 -6.37
N ALA A 131 12.87 -8.13 -6.02
CA ALA A 131 12.79 -7.63 -4.65
C ALA A 131 12.27 -8.69 -3.68
N PHE A 132 11.32 -9.53 -4.10
CA PHE A 132 10.85 -10.67 -3.32
C PHE A 132 11.93 -11.71 -3.10
N PHE A 133 12.59 -12.18 -4.16
CA PHE A 133 13.67 -13.18 -4.03
C PHE A 133 14.87 -12.67 -3.23
N SER A 134 15.10 -11.36 -3.21
CA SER A 134 16.15 -10.74 -2.40
C SER A 134 15.82 -10.75 -0.89
N GLN A 135 14.57 -10.99 -0.50
CA GLN A 135 14.21 -11.16 0.90
C GLN A 135 14.52 -12.58 1.35
N ARG A 136 15.57 -12.75 2.18
CA ARG A 136 15.71 -13.96 3.00
C ARG A 136 14.69 -13.89 4.15
N ARG A 137 13.45 -14.36 3.95
CA ARG A 137 12.44 -14.48 5.02
C ARG A 137 12.05 -15.93 5.20
N ALA A 138 11.77 -16.31 6.45
CA ALA A 138 11.21 -17.61 6.81
C ALA A 138 9.70 -17.69 6.54
N GLU A 139 9.01 -16.55 6.49
CA GLU A 139 7.56 -16.47 6.25
C GLU A 139 7.26 -15.94 4.85
N GLU A 140 6.25 -16.55 4.21
CA GLU A 140 5.79 -16.22 2.86
C GLU A 140 5.15 -14.83 2.80
N VAL A 141 5.46 -14.07 1.74
CA VAL A 141 4.71 -12.88 1.37
C VAL A 141 3.85 -13.17 0.13
N VAL A 142 2.54 -13.11 0.30
CA VAL A 142 1.58 -13.41 -0.76
C VAL A 142 1.42 -12.20 -1.67
N LEU A 143 1.81 -12.38 -2.94
CA LEU A 143 1.46 -11.48 -4.04
C LEU A 143 0.23 -11.98 -4.77
N LYS A 144 -0.80 -11.13 -4.89
CA LYS A 144 -2.00 -11.46 -5.67
C LYS A 144 -2.12 -10.58 -6.90
N LYS A 145 -2.21 -11.20 -8.08
CA LYS A 145 -2.64 -10.55 -9.33
C LYS A 145 -3.87 -11.26 -9.88
N LYS A 146 -5.05 -10.65 -9.76
CA LYS A 146 -6.28 -11.12 -10.43
C LYS A 146 -6.41 -10.44 -11.79
N SER A 147 -6.35 -11.24 -12.87
CA SER A 147 -6.62 -10.82 -14.26
C SER A 147 -8.12 -10.60 -14.48
N ASN A 148 -8.48 -9.68 -15.40
CA ASN A 148 -9.85 -9.57 -15.93
C ASN A 148 -10.04 -10.35 -17.24
N ASP A 149 -8.98 -10.84 -17.87
CA ASP A 149 -9.05 -11.57 -19.14
C ASP A 149 -8.66 -13.05 -18.98
N SER A 150 -9.42 -13.89 -19.66
CA SER A 150 -9.48 -15.35 -19.63
C SER A 150 -8.29 -16.08 -20.27
N VAL A 151 -7.06 -15.56 -20.12
CA VAL A 151 -5.84 -16.31 -20.47
C VAL A 151 -4.89 -16.26 -19.28
N GLY A 152 -4.62 -17.44 -18.76
CA GLY A 152 -3.93 -17.67 -17.50
C GLY A 152 -2.59 -16.95 -17.41
N MET A 153 -2.42 -16.24 -16.30
CA MET A 153 -1.18 -16.22 -15.53
C MET A 153 -1.57 -16.06 -14.06
N HIS A 154 -1.88 -17.19 -13.42
CA HIS A 154 -1.90 -17.28 -11.97
C HIS A 154 -0.47 -17.12 -11.47
N ILE A 155 -0.03 -15.90 -11.20
CA ILE A 155 1.18 -15.72 -10.40
C ILE A 155 0.74 -15.76 -8.95
N ARG A 156 0.63 -17.00 -8.46
CA ARG A 156 0.62 -17.35 -7.04
C ARG A 156 2.09 -17.61 -6.71
N LEU A 157 2.75 -16.67 -6.02
CA LEU A 157 4.05 -16.99 -5.42
C LEU A 157 3.73 -17.50 -4.01
N GLN A 158 3.68 -18.82 -3.89
CA GLN A 158 3.60 -19.53 -2.62
C GLN A 158 5.00 -19.81 -2.05
N GLY A 159 5.16 -19.63 -0.75
CA GLY A 159 6.26 -20.04 0.10
C GLY A 159 5.84 -21.30 0.88
N PRO A 160 6.75 -21.93 1.64
CA PRO A 160 6.60 -23.33 2.00
C PRO A 160 5.45 -23.56 2.99
N GLU A 161 4.87 -24.75 2.85
CA GLU A 161 3.69 -25.28 3.56
C GLU A 161 3.77 -25.19 5.10
#